data_AF-A0A1Y4IGF4-F1
#
_entry.id   AF-A0A1Y4IGF4-F1
#
_cell.length_a   1.000
_cell.length_b   1.000
_cell.length_c   1.000
_cell.angle_alpha   90.00
_cell.angle_beta   90.00
_cell.angle_gamma   90.00
#
_symmetry.space_group_name_H-M   'P 1'
#
loop_
_entity.id
_entity.type
_entity.pdbx_description
1 polymer ?
#
loop_
_entity_poly.entity_id
_entity_poly.type
_entity_poly.pdbx_seq_one_letter_code
_entity_poly.pdbx_strand_id
1 'polypeptide(L)'
;MAYTEETARNLVTESARKLLRTGLVARTWGNLSARISATQFVITPSGMGYEHMRPEDLVTVNIEDCSYDGPRKPSSEKGIHAAVYSMRPEVNFVIHTHQEAASVYGITGRDLTHIDSERLGTEVPCAQYGMPSTKKLKNAVVDVLQGYPQTKAVLMRYHGALCMGTDEEDAFLAARELERVCREQIGLLGNKNREQLPPARDYGRSIRKDRRFCLQLNGEKKVYWLNRLPDDLPEEAAFHAEIYRHTDAKYILWDTSNAVRRVSRSGEDFSPYLEDLIQIAGTTIRCADGHDPAGAAKKLAGRNAVLIRGEGAFCTGRTRDDVGAVAALLEKGCRAALFAENFPECKPLGRLDGLIQRTVYVNKYSRKKER
;
A
#
# COMPACT_ATOMS: atom_id res chain seq x y z
N MET A 1 9.80 -25.64 20.54
CA MET A 1 8.82 -24.54 20.68
C MET A 1 9.59 -23.24 20.59
N ALA A 2 9.19 -22.31 19.73
CA ALA A 2 9.97 -21.09 19.47
C ALA A 2 9.64 -19.94 20.44
N TYR A 3 8.36 -19.73 20.75
CA TYR A 3 7.92 -18.67 21.66
C TYR A 3 6.80 -19.17 22.57
N THR A 4 6.77 -18.69 23.82
CA THR A 4 5.54 -18.72 24.61
C THR A 4 4.52 -17.76 24.01
N GLU A 5 3.23 -17.94 24.30
CA GLU A 5 2.20 -17.06 23.75
C GLU A 5 2.40 -15.59 24.18
N GLU A 6 2.73 -15.35 25.45
CA GLU A 6 3.01 -14.01 25.97
C GLU A 6 4.19 -13.34 25.24
N THR A 7 5.32 -14.05 25.10
CA THR A 7 6.49 -13.54 24.38
C THR A 7 6.17 -13.26 22.92
N ALA A 8 5.46 -14.17 22.25
CA ALA A 8 5.07 -14.00 20.85
C ALA A 8 4.19 -12.78 20.65
N ARG A 9 3.25 -12.52 21.57
CA ARG A 9 2.34 -11.37 21.49
C ARG A 9 3.08 -10.04 21.66
N ASN A 10 3.99 -9.95 22.62
CA ASN A 10 4.83 -8.77 22.81
C ASN A 10 5.72 -8.54 21.59
N LEU A 11 6.40 -9.59 21.13
CA LEU A 11 7.28 -9.56 19.96
C LEU A 11 6.55 -9.07 18.70
N VAL A 12 5.43 -9.69 18.33
CA VAL A 12 4.64 -9.27 17.16
C VAL A 12 4.18 -7.81 17.25
N THR A 13 3.80 -7.35 18.45
CA THR A 13 3.36 -5.96 18.66
C THR A 13 4.51 -4.97 18.48
N GLU A 14 5.68 -5.26 19.02
CA GLU A 14 6.88 -4.43 18.87
C GLU A 14 7.39 -4.42 17.43
N SER A 15 7.41 -5.59 16.78
CA SER A 15 7.75 -5.75 15.37
C SER A 15 6.81 -4.97 14.46
N ALA A 16 5.51 -4.96 14.73
CA ALA A 16 4.56 -4.16 13.95
C ALA A 16 4.89 -2.66 13.99
N ARG A 17 5.30 -2.13 15.15
CA ARG A 17 5.77 -0.75 15.29
C ARG A 17 7.14 -0.53 14.64
N LYS A 18 8.05 -1.50 14.73
CA LYS A 18 9.37 -1.48 14.07
C LYS A 18 9.22 -1.38 12.56
N LEU A 19 8.31 -2.15 11.98
CA LEU A 19 7.96 -2.12 10.56
C LEU A 19 7.45 -0.75 10.08
N LEU A 20 6.65 -0.04 10.90
CA LEU A 20 6.26 1.35 10.60
C LEU A 20 7.47 2.28 10.60
N ARG A 21 8.34 2.18 11.62
CA ARG A 21 9.53 3.04 11.74
C ARG A 21 10.55 2.82 10.61
N THR A 22 10.64 1.61 10.07
CA THR A 22 11.57 1.28 8.98
C THR A 22 10.99 1.54 7.59
N GLY A 23 9.72 1.94 7.47
CA GLY A 23 9.08 2.25 6.19
C GLY A 23 8.77 1.04 5.31
N LEU A 24 8.83 -0.19 5.85
CA LEU A 24 8.52 -1.42 5.10
C LEU A 24 7.00 -1.64 4.93
N VAL A 25 6.17 -0.85 5.62
CA VAL A 25 4.70 -0.88 5.53
C VAL A 25 4.16 0.54 5.65
N ALA A 26 3.08 0.81 4.92
CA ALA A 26 2.22 1.96 5.17
C ALA A 26 0.99 1.54 6.01
N ARG A 27 0.70 2.28 7.09
CA ARG A 27 -0.52 2.16 7.92
C ARG A 27 -0.84 0.73 8.39
N THR A 28 -1.93 0.14 7.92
CA THR A 28 -2.44 -1.17 8.35
C THR A 28 -2.26 -2.25 7.28
N TRP A 29 -1.51 -1.98 6.21
CA TRP A 29 -1.30 -2.92 5.12
C TRP A 29 -0.14 -3.86 5.46
N GLY A 30 -0.35 -5.17 5.30
CA GLY A 30 0.53 -6.19 5.82
C GLY A 30 0.00 -6.86 7.08
N ASN A 31 0.71 -7.87 7.55
CA ASN A 31 0.42 -8.57 8.80
C ASN A 31 1.65 -9.36 9.26
N LEU A 32 1.71 -9.66 10.56
CA LEU A 32 2.83 -10.37 11.18
C LEU A 32 2.29 -11.49 12.04
N SER A 33 3.02 -12.59 12.11
CA SER A 33 2.72 -13.69 13.02
C SER A 33 3.96 -14.32 13.63
N ALA A 34 3.77 -14.95 14.78
CA ALA A 34 4.77 -15.75 15.46
C ALA A 34 4.20 -17.12 15.86
N ARG A 35 4.95 -18.20 15.60
CA ARG A 35 4.58 -19.56 15.97
C ARG A 35 4.71 -19.76 17.48
N ILE A 36 3.68 -20.29 18.12
CA ILE A 36 3.66 -20.54 19.57
C ILE A 36 3.69 -22.03 19.92
N SER A 37 3.29 -22.90 18.98
CA SER A 37 3.34 -24.35 19.15
C SER A 37 3.47 -25.08 17.81
N ALA A 38 3.44 -26.41 17.83
CA ALA A 38 3.37 -27.21 16.60
C ALA A 38 2.07 -26.99 15.82
N THR A 39 1.01 -26.52 16.48
CA THR A 39 -0.35 -26.42 15.92
C THR A 39 -0.90 -25.01 15.91
N GLN A 40 -0.25 -24.03 16.54
CA GLN A 40 -0.79 -22.67 16.72
C GLN A 40 0.25 -21.56 16.51
N PHE A 41 -0.24 -20.40 16.10
CA PHE A 41 0.50 -19.14 16.00
C PHE A 41 -0.37 -17.96 16.44
N VAL A 42 0.26 -16.85 16.83
CA VAL A 42 -0.42 -15.57 17.04
C VAL A 42 -0.24 -14.67 15.83
N ILE A 43 -1.27 -13.91 15.45
CA ILE A 43 -1.24 -13.00 14.28
C ILE A 43 -1.89 -11.66 14.60
N THR A 44 -1.47 -10.63 13.87
CA THR A 44 -2.12 -9.31 13.91
C THR A 44 -3.61 -9.36 13.55
N PRO A 45 -4.46 -8.56 14.22
CA PRO A 45 -5.88 -8.48 13.93
C PRO A 45 -6.16 -7.72 12.64
N SER A 46 -7.30 -7.99 12.01
CA SER A 46 -7.68 -7.37 10.74
C SER A 46 -7.88 -5.86 10.87
N GLY A 47 -7.04 -5.09 10.15
CA GLY A 47 -7.23 -3.66 9.96
C GLY A 47 -6.97 -2.79 11.19
N MET A 48 -6.27 -3.28 12.20
CA MET A 48 -5.84 -2.45 13.31
C MET A 48 -4.58 -1.64 12.94
N GLY A 49 -4.49 -0.40 13.41
CA GLY A 49 -3.27 0.40 13.30
C GLY A 49 -2.19 -0.10 14.25
N TYR A 50 -0.99 -0.35 13.74
CA TYR A 50 0.13 -0.89 14.53
C TYR A 50 0.59 0.03 15.66
N GLU A 51 0.40 1.35 15.52
CA GLU A 51 0.67 2.35 16.58
C GLU A 51 -0.11 2.07 17.87
N HIS A 52 -1.38 1.67 17.74
CA HIS A 52 -2.31 1.51 18.87
C HIS A 52 -2.56 0.07 19.27
N MET A 53 -2.03 -0.89 18.50
CA MET A 53 -2.17 -2.31 18.76
C MET A 53 -1.47 -2.70 20.06
N ARG A 54 -2.15 -3.51 20.88
CA ARG A 54 -1.60 -4.07 22.12
C ARG A 54 -1.49 -5.61 22.02
N PRO A 55 -0.66 -6.25 22.86
CA PRO A 55 -0.51 -7.72 22.88
C PRO A 55 -1.84 -8.49 23.00
N GLU A 56 -2.80 -7.93 23.74
CA GLU A 56 -4.13 -8.53 23.97
C GLU A 56 -5.04 -8.46 22.72
N ASP A 57 -4.71 -7.58 21.76
CA ASP A 57 -5.46 -7.46 20.51
C ASP A 57 -5.11 -8.55 19.49
N LEU A 58 -3.97 -9.22 19.68
CA LEU A 58 -3.52 -10.29 18.80
C LEU A 58 -4.41 -11.53 18.94
N VAL A 59 -4.43 -12.35 17.88
CA VAL A 59 -5.36 -13.47 17.76
C VAL A 59 -4.57 -14.76 17.61
N THR A 60 -4.92 -15.78 18.38
CA THR A 60 -4.34 -17.12 18.27
C THR A 60 -5.08 -17.89 17.19
N VAL A 61 -4.34 -18.55 16.30
CA VAL A 61 -4.88 -19.25 15.13
C VAL A 61 -4.29 -20.66 15.06
N ASN A 62 -5.15 -21.64 14.79
CA ASN A 62 -4.75 -23.01 14.50
C ASN A 62 -4.18 -23.12 13.07
N ILE A 63 -3.04 -23.81 12.92
CA ILE A 63 -2.33 -23.98 11.64
C ILE A 63 -3.13 -24.82 10.64
N GLU A 64 -3.81 -25.87 11.11
CA GLU A 64 -4.48 -26.85 10.25
C GLU A 64 -5.75 -26.29 9.61
N ASP A 65 -6.66 -25.77 10.43
CA ASP A 65 -8.00 -25.36 9.99
C ASP A 65 -8.24 -23.85 9.97
N CYS A 66 -7.25 -23.06 10.43
CA CYS A 66 -7.35 -21.61 10.60
C CYS A 66 -8.49 -21.15 11.54
N SER A 67 -9.01 -22.04 12.40
CA SER A 67 -9.84 -21.66 13.54
C SER A 67 -9.05 -20.73 14.47
N TYR A 68 -9.74 -19.87 15.21
CA TYR A 68 -9.07 -18.83 15.98
C TYR A 68 -9.77 -18.54 17.30
N ASP A 69 -8.97 -18.11 18.27
CA ASP A 69 -9.41 -17.63 19.58
C ASP A 69 -8.82 -16.24 19.86
N GLY A 70 -9.60 -15.39 20.52
CA GLY A 70 -9.23 -14.02 20.87
C GLY A 70 -10.32 -12.98 20.61
N PRO A 71 -10.13 -11.74 21.10
CA PRO A 71 -11.17 -10.72 21.15
C PRO A 71 -11.46 -10.05 19.80
N ARG A 72 -10.66 -10.35 18.77
CA ARG A 72 -10.72 -9.70 17.46
C ARG A 72 -10.69 -10.71 16.33
N LYS A 73 -11.12 -10.26 15.16
CA LYS A 73 -10.95 -11.02 13.92
C LYS A 73 -9.47 -11.02 13.53
N PRO A 74 -8.84 -12.18 13.26
CA PRO A 74 -7.46 -12.24 12.79
C PRO A 74 -7.33 -11.59 11.42
N SER A 75 -6.09 -11.31 10.98
CA SER A 75 -5.82 -10.91 9.60
C SER A 75 -6.60 -11.79 8.61
N SER A 76 -7.14 -11.15 7.58
CA SER A 76 -7.86 -11.86 6.52
C SER A 76 -6.95 -12.77 5.70
N GLU A 77 -5.64 -12.62 5.85
CA GLU A 77 -4.60 -13.44 5.21
C GLU A 77 -3.98 -14.49 6.14
N LYS A 78 -4.56 -14.77 7.32
CA LYS A 78 -4.08 -15.85 8.22
C LYS A 78 -3.81 -17.19 7.51
N GLY A 79 -4.54 -17.48 6.42
CA GLY A 79 -4.39 -18.71 5.64
C GLY A 79 -3.04 -18.82 4.92
N ILE A 80 -2.39 -17.70 4.54
CA ILE A 80 -1.05 -17.74 3.93
C ILE A 80 0.02 -17.98 5.01
N HIS A 81 -0.14 -17.40 6.20
CA HIS A 81 0.73 -17.65 7.36
C HIS A 81 0.63 -19.10 7.82
N ALA A 82 -0.58 -19.63 7.94
CA ALA A 82 -0.83 -21.04 8.27
C ALA A 82 -0.17 -22.00 7.26
N ALA A 83 -0.23 -21.68 5.95
CA ALA A 83 0.43 -22.47 4.91
C ALA A 83 1.95 -22.49 5.09
N VAL A 84 2.59 -21.33 5.35
CA VAL A 84 4.02 -21.26 5.67
C VAL A 84 4.34 -22.16 6.87
N TYR A 85 3.63 -21.99 7.99
CA TYR A 85 3.92 -22.77 9.20
C TYR A 85 3.66 -24.27 9.04
N SER A 86 2.69 -24.67 8.22
CA SER A 86 2.44 -26.08 7.93
C SER A 86 3.55 -26.71 7.09
N MET A 87 4.15 -25.96 6.17
CA MET A 87 5.12 -26.48 5.20
C MET A 87 6.58 -26.28 5.61
N ARG A 88 6.83 -25.36 6.56
CA ARG A 88 8.15 -24.95 7.03
C ARG A 88 8.23 -25.07 8.56
N PRO A 89 8.47 -26.28 9.12
CA PRO A 89 8.57 -26.48 10.57
C PRO A 89 9.63 -25.61 11.25
N GLU A 90 10.68 -25.23 10.53
CA GLU A 90 11.78 -24.37 10.97
C GLU A 90 11.41 -22.88 11.05
N VAL A 91 10.38 -22.44 10.33
CA VAL A 91 9.92 -21.05 10.36
C VAL A 91 9.11 -20.78 11.62
N ASN A 92 9.48 -19.71 12.33
CA ASN A 92 8.79 -19.27 13.55
C ASN A 92 8.23 -17.85 13.46
N PHE A 93 8.63 -17.06 12.47
CA PHE A 93 8.12 -15.70 12.28
C PHE A 93 7.84 -15.42 10.81
N VAL A 94 6.70 -14.80 10.53
CA VAL A 94 6.27 -14.49 9.16
C VAL A 94 5.81 -13.04 9.08
N ILE A 95 6.29 -12.33 8.08
CA ILE A 95 6.01 -10.94 7.80
C ILE A 95 5.42 -10.83 6.40
N HIS A 96 4.18 -10.36 6.31
CA HIS A 96 3.62 -9.90 5.05
C HIS A 96 3.67 -8.36 5.00
N THR A 97 4.27 -7.79 3.94
CA THR A 97 4.37 -6.35 3.72
C THR A 97 3.89 -5.93 2.34
N HIS A 98 3.53 -4.65 2.23
CA HIS A 98 3.23 -3.97 0.96
C HIS A 98 4.39 -3.01 0.61
N GLN A 99 5.61 -3.46 0.89
CA GLN A 99 6.85 -2.68 0.72
C GLN A 99 7.06 -2.26 -0.73
N GLU A 100 7.68 -1.11 -0.93
CA GLU A 100 7.60 -0.35 -2.16
C GLU A 100 8.21 -1.08 -3.36
N ALA A 101 9.51 -1.35 -3.33
CA ALA A 101 10.23 -1.93 -4.44
C ALA A 101 9.77 -3.35 -4.73
N ALA A 102 9.50 -4.17 -3.71
CA ALA A 102 8.97 -5.52 -3.91
C ALA A 102 7.58 -5.50 -4.58
N SER A 103 6.70 -4.55 -4.20
CA SER A 103 5.39 -4.40 -4.84
C SER A 103 5.53 -3.96 -6.31
N VAL A 104 6.42 -2.99 -6.58
CA VAL A 104 6.70 -2.49 -7.94
C VAL A 104 7.25 -3.60 -8.82
N TYR A 105 8.24 -4.37 -8.35
CA TYR A 105 8.79 -5.49 -9.12
C TYR A 105 7.74 -6.60 -9.32
N GLY A 106 6.97 -6.91 -8.26
CA GLY A 106 5.98 -7.97 -8.26
C GLY A 106 4.88 -7.84 -9.32
N ILE A 107 4.63 -6.65 -9.89
CA ILE A 107 3.65 -6.49 -10.99
C ILE A 107 4.00 -7.32 -12.23
N THR A 108 5.29 -7.64 -12.40
CA THR A 108 5.79 -8.49 -13.49
C THR A 108 5.21 -9.89 -13.44
N GLY A 109 4.88 -10.39 -12.24
CA GLY A 109 4.52 -11.79 -12.04
C GLY A 109 5.65 -12.77 -12.35
N ARG A 110 6.90 -12.27 -12.40
CA ARG A 110 8.11 -13.03 -12.69
C ARG A 110 8.93 -13.22 -11.42
N ASP A 111 9.65 -14.32 -11.35
CA ASP A 111 10.64 -14.54 -10.31
C ASP A 111 11.75 -13.50 -10.42
N LEU A 112 12.23 -13.05 -9.26
CA LEU A 112 13.40 -12.20 -9.15
C LEU A 112 14.63 -13.11 -9.22
N THR A 113 15.19 -13.27 -10.40
CA THR A 113 16.36 -14.13 -10.66
C THR A 113 17.66 -13.34 -10.75
N HIS A 114 18.79 -14.06 -10.76
CA HIS A 114 20.14 -13.49 -10.91
C HIS A 114 20.49 -12.47 -9.82
N ILE A 115 19.97 -12.70 -8.60
CA ILE A 115 20.42 -11.97 -7.41
C ILE A 115 21.59 -12.74 -6.78
N ASP A 116 22.47 -12.02 -6.10
CA ASP A 116 23.49 -12.60 -5.23
C ASP A 116 23.23 -12.07 -3.82
N SER A 117 22.49 -12.86 -3.05
CA SER A 117 22.11 -12.50 -1.69
C SER A 117 22.39 -13.67 -0.76
N GLU A 118 23.24 -13.43 0.24
CA GLU A 118 23.54 -14.43 1.28
C GLU A 118 22.26 -14.92 2.00
N ARG A 119 21.21 -14.10 2.03
CA ARG A 119 19.96 -14.41 2.76
C ARG A 119 18.85 -14.94 1.87
N LEU A 120 18.68 -14.38 0.67
CA LEU A 120 17.60 -14.75 -0.24
C LEU A 120 18.01 -15.82 -1.24
N GLY A 121 19.30 -16.15 -1.33
CA GLY A 121 19.85 -17.05 -2.34
C GLY A 121 19.96 -16.37 -3.70
N THR A 122 19.81 -17.17 -4.76
CA THR A 122 19.99 -16.72 -6.14
C THR A 122 18.71 -16.27 -6.83
N GLU A 123 17.56 -16.53 -6.20
CA GLU A 123 16.25 -16.17 -6.72
C GLU A 123 15.19 -15.96 -5.63
N VAL A 124 14.18 -15.14 -5.90
CA VAL A 124 12.97 -15.02 -5.09
C VAL A 124 11.74 -15.26 -5.98
N PRO A 125 10.94 -16.30 -5.72
CA PRO A 125 9.81 -16.64 -6.56
C PRO A 125 8.65 -15.65 -6.44
N CYS A 126 7.85 -15.54 -7.50
CA CYS A 126 6.64 -14.72 -7.55
C CYS A 126 5.37 -15.56 -7.66
N ALA A 127 4.55 -15.52 -6.62
CA ALA A 127 3.22 -16.12 -6.62
C ALA A 127 2.30 -15.40 -7.61
N GLN A 128 1.57 -16.21 -8.39
CA GLN A 128 0.60 -15.71 -9.35
C GLN A 128 -0.56 -14.98 -8.67
N TYR A 129 -1.25 -14.15 -9.45
CA TYR A 129 -2.29 -13.28 -8.93
C TYR A 129 -3.49 -14.06 -8.36
N GLY A 130 -3.79 -13.81 -7.09
CA GLY A 130 -5.05 -14.14 -6.46
C GLY A 130 -5.55 -12.96 -5.64
N MET A 131 -6.85 -12.68 -5.70
CA MET A 131 -7.44 -11.58 -4.93
C MET A 131 -7.18 -11.76 -3.43
N PRO A 132 -6.85 -10.69 -2.69
CA PRO A 132 -6.58 -10.73 -1.26
C PRO A 132 -7.70 -11.39 -0.49
N SER A 133 -7.32 -12.10 0.58
CA SER A 133 -8.28 -12.82 1.44
C SER A 133 -9.06 -13.95 0.75
N THR A 134 -8.62 -14.44 -0.42
CA THR A 134 -9.24 -15.56 -1.12
C THR A 134 -8.38 -16.83 -1.06
N LYS A 135 -9.01 -17.99 -1.30
CA LYS A 135 -8.29 -19.27 -1.48
C LYS A 135 -7.33 -19.22 -2.69
N LYS A 136 -7.63 -18.43 -3.72
CA LYS A 136 -6.78 -18.30 -4.90
C LYS A 136 -5.39 -17.74 -4.55
N LEU A 137 -5.33 -16.69 -3.73
CA LEU A 137 -4.06 -16.14 -3.23
C LEU A 137 -3.31 -17.17 -2.38
N LYS A 138 -4.01 -17.83 -1.45
CA LYS A 138 -3.42 -18.89 -0.61
C LYS A 138 -2.80 -19.99 -1.46
N ASN A 139 -3.54 -20.50 -2.45
CA ASN A 139 -3.07 -21.59 -3.30
C ASN A 139 -1.84 -21.16 -4.13
N ALA A 140 -1.85 -19.96 -4.71
CA ALA A 140 -0.70 -19.46 -5.45
C ALA A 140 0.57 -19.35 -4.59
N VAL A 141 0.43 -18.97 -3.31
CA VAL A 141 1.56 -18.97 -2.35
C VAL A 141 1.97 -20.40 -2.01
N VAL A 142 1.03 -21.32 -1.80
CA VAL A 142 1.31 -22.75 -1.54
C VAL A 142 2.09 -23.37 -2.70
N ASP A 143 1.69 -23.12 -3.94
CA ASP A 143 2.36 -23.65 -5.13
C ASP A 143 3.84 -23.20 -5.17
N VAL A 144 4.11 -21.93 -4.85
CA VAL A 144 5.47 -21.41 -4.72
C VAL A 144 6.23 -22.08 -3.57
N LEU A 145 5.61 -22.21 -2.40
CA LEU A 145 6.26 -22.88 -1.26
C LEU A 145 6.61 -24.34 -1.57
N GLN A 146 5.81 -25.04 -2.37
CA GLN A 146 6.10 -26.40 -2.81
C GLN A 146 7.28 -26.43 -3.80
N GLY A 147 7.29 -25.51 -4.77
CA GLY A 147 8.32 -25.45 -5.81
C GLY A 147 9.68 -24.94 -5.32
N TYR A 148 9.73 -24.13 -4.26
CA TYR A 148 10.95 -23.47 -3.78
C TYR A 148 11.22 -23.78 -2.30
N PRO A 149 11.70 -24.99 -1.95
CA PRO A 149 11.85 -25.46 -0.57
C PRO A 149 12.69 -24.58 0.36
N GLN A 150 13.64 -23.83 -0.20
CA GLN A 150 14.59 -23.02 0.56
C GLN A 150 14.25 -21.52 0.53
N THR A 151 13.15 -21.11 -0.11
CA THR A 151 12.83 -19.69 -0.22
C THR A 151 12.49 -19.08 1.14
N LYS A 152 13.12 -17.94 1.44
CA LYS A 152 12.79 -17.10 2.60
C LYS A 152 11.82 -15.97 2.28
N ALA A 153 11.51 -15.76 1.01
CA ALA A 153 10.59 -14.72 0.60
C ALA A 153 9.77 -15.11 -0.64
N VAL A 154 8.59 -14.54 -0.77
CA VAL A 154 7.70 -14.73 -1.92
C VAL A 154 7.18 -13.36 -2.32
N LEU A 155 7.43 -12.97 -3.57
CA LEU A 155 6.73 -11.85 -4.18
C LEU A 155 5.30 -12.27 -4.50
N MET A 156 4.33 -11.38 -4.34
CA MET A 156 2.94 -11.66 -4.68
C MET A 156 2.45 -10.65 -5.72
N ARG A 157 2.12 -11.15 -6.91
CA ARG A 157 1.77 -10.30 -8.06
C ARG A 157 0.64 -9.33 -7.71
N TYR A 158 0.86 -8.04 -8.00
CA TYR A 158 -0.05 -6.91 -7.71
C TYR A 158 -0.32 -6.59 -6.23
N HIS A 159 0.31 -7.32 -5.30
CA HIS A 159 -0.05 -7.27 -3.89
C HIS A 159 1.08 -6.77 -2.98
N GLY A 160 2.18 -7.51 -2.88
CA GLY A 160 3.25 -7.21 -1.93
C GLY A 160 4.23 -8.37 -1.79
N ALA A 161 4.76 -8.59 -0.59
CA ALA A 161 5.73 -9.64 -0.30
C ALA A 161 5.38 -10.41 0.98
N LEU A 162 5.76 -11.69 1.03
CA LEU A 162 5.69 -12.55 2.19
C LEU A 162 7.10 -13.02 2.53
N CYS A 163 7.61 -12.64 3.69
CA CYS A 163 8.94 -13.00 4.17
C CYS A 163 8.81 -13.90 5.40
N MET A 164 9.68 -14.89 5.51
CA MET A 164 9.66 -15.87 6.59
C MET A 164 11.06 -16.10 7.13
N GLY A 165 11.14 -16.39 8.43
CA GLY A 165 12.41 -16.59 9.11
C GLY A 165 12.31 -17.57 10.27
N THR A 166 13.46 -18.08 10.69
CA THR A 166 13.59 -18.93 11.88
C THR A 166 13.24 -18.19 13.17
N ASP A 167 13.29 -16.86 13.15
CA ASP A 167 12.89 -15.94 14.20
C ASP A 167 12.51 -14.57 13.60
N GLU A 168 12.17 -13.63 14.46
CA GLU A 168 11.81 -12.24 14.10
C GLU A 168 12.91 -11.55 13.31
N GLU A 169 14.16 -11.64 13.76
CA GLU A 169 15.27 -10.93 13.15
C GLU A 169 15.55 -11.45 11.74
N ASP A 170 15.59 -12.77 11.54
CA ASP A 170 15.77 -13.39 10.23
C ASP A 170 14.66 -12.97 9.25
N ALA A 171 13.40 -12.96 9.69
CA ALA A 171 12.27 -12.53 8.87
C ALA A 171 12.36 -11.04 8.48
N PHE A 172 12.78 -10.17 9.41
CA PHE A 172 13.00 -8.75 9.13
C PHE A 172 14.14 -8.52 8.16
N LEU A 173 15.26 -9.22 8.35
CA LEU A 173 16.40 -9.12 7.46
C LEU A 173 16.05 -9.62 6.06
N ALA A 174 15.25 -10.69 5.94
CA ALA A 174 14.73 -11.14 4.64
C ALA A 174 13.85 -10.07 3.97
N ALA A 175 12.95 -9.42 4.72
CA ALA A 175 12.11 -8.35 4.18
C ALA A 175 12.93 -7.13 3.70
N ARG A 176 13.90 -6.69 4.52
CA ARG A 176 14.80 -5.58 4.18
C ARG A 176 15.67 -5.88 2.97
N GLU A 177 16.21 -7.09 2.93
CA GLU A 177 17.06 -7.53 1.83
C GLU A 177 16.26 -7.62 0.54
N LEU A 178 15.03 -8.17 0.59
CA LEU A 178 14.15 -8.25 -0.57
C LEU A 178 13.86 -6.86 -1.15
N GLU A 179 13.56 -5.91 -0.27
CA GLU A 179 13.31 -4.53 -0.66
C GLU A 179 14.55 -3.86 -1.27
N ARG A 180 15.75 -4.17 -0.77
CA ARG A 180 17.02 -3.70 -1.34
C ARG A 180 17.24 -4.26 -2.74
N VAL A 181 17.19 -5.59 -2.91
CA VAL A 181 17.46 -6.24 -4.20
C VAL A 181 16.43 -5.87 -5.28
N CYS A 182 15.15 -5.74 -4.90
CA CYS A 182 14.12 -5.27 -5.83
C CYS A 182 14.40 -3.83 -6.29
N ARG A 183 14.83 -2.96 -5.38
CA ARG A 183 15.15 -1.56 -5.72
C ARG A 183 16.34 -1.48 -6.67
N GLU A 184 17.34 -2.33 -6.49
CA GLU A 184 18.50 -2.43 -7.39
C GLU A 184 18.07 -2.89 -8.79
N GLN A 185 17.27 -3.96 -8.89
CA GLN A 185 16.77 -4.44 -10.18
C GLN A 185 15.88 -3.41 -10.89
N ILE A 186 15.00 -2.71 -10.16
CA ILE A 186 14.22 -1.60 -10.71
C ILE A 186 15.14 -0.48 -11.22
N GLY A 187 16.20 -0.16 -10.49
CA GLY A 187 17.19 0.85 -10.87
C GLY A 187 17.95 0.51 -12.16
N LEU A 188 18.31 -0.76 -12.36
CA LEU A 188 18.99 -1.23 -13.57
C LEU A 188 18.12 -1.06 -14.82
N LEU A 189 16.81 -1.31 -14.69
CA LEU A 189 15.84 -1.19 -15.79
C LEU A 189 15.35 0.25 -15.99
N GLY A 190 15.34 1.06 -14.93
CA GLY A 190 14.80 2.43 -14.91
C GLY A 190 15.65 3.51 -15.59
N ASN A 191 16.83 3.18 -16.12
CA ASN A 191 17.78 4.15 -16.67
C ASN A 191 17.43 4.72 -18.06
N LYS A 192 16.35 4.30 -18.70
CA LYS A 192 16.05 4.75 -20.08
C LYS A 192 15.49 6.17 -20.19
N ASN A 193 14.97 6.77 -19.13
CA ASN A 193 14.36 8.12 -19.16
C ASN A 193 14.56 8.88 -17.83
N ARG A 194 15.80 9.29 -17.51
CA ARG A 194 16.07 10.33 -16.50
C ARG A 194 15.81 11.72 -17.10
N GLU A 195 14.59 11.96 -17.56
CA GLU A 195 14.20 13.29 -18.00
C GLU A 195 14.09 14.20 -16.77
N GLN A 196 14.83 15.31 -16.78
CA GLN A 196 14.68 16.33 -15.76
C GLN A 196 13.35 17.04 -15.98
N LEU A 197 12.41 16.85 -15.06
CA LEU A 197 11.14 17.57 -15.11
C LEU A 197 11.37 19.05 -14.77
N PRO A 198 10.62 19.99 -15.40
CA PRO A 198 10.64 21.38 -14.98
C PRO A 198 10.22 21.51 -13.50
N PRO A 199 10.54 22.61 -12.82
CA PRO A 199 10.06 22.87 -11.47
C PRO A 199 8.53 22.68 -11.40
N ALA A 200 8.06 21.94 -10.40
CA ALA A 200 6.63 21.73 -10.21
C ALA A 200 5.99 23.02 -9.71
N ARG A 201 4.80 23.35 -10.23
CA ARG A 201 3.96 24.37 -9.61
C ARG A 201 3.50 23.87 -8.24
N ASP A 202 3.55 24.73 -7.23
CA ASP A 202 2.97 24.42 -5.92
C ASP A 202 1.47 24.75 -5.96
N TYR A 203 0.61 23.74 -5.81
CA TYR A 203 -0.81 23.96 -5.52
C TYR A 203 -1.12 23.87 -4.02
N GLY A 204 -0.12 23.53 -3.21
CA GLY A 204 -0.19 23.58 -1.76
C GLY A 204 -0.95 22.42 -1.11
N ARG A 205 -1.17 22.59 0.19
CA ARG A 205 -1.95 21.66 1.01
C ARG A 205 -2.95 22.42 1.86
N SER A 206 -4.08 21.81 2.16
CA SER A 206 -5.09 22.51 2.95
C SER A 206 -5.85 21.60 3.91
N ILE A 207 -6.46 22.24 4.90
CA ILE A 207 -7.33 21.59 5.87
C ILE A 207 -8.65 22.37 5.95
N ARG A 208 -9.77 21.67 5.75
CA ARG A 208 -11.12 22.21 5.93
C ARG A 208 -11.58 22.07 7.38
N LYS A 209 -12.15 23.15 7.91
CA LYS A 209 -12.94 23.19 9.15
C LYS A 209 -14.25 23.89 8.83
N ASP A 210 -15.35 23.13 8.87
CA ASP A 210 -16.68 23.61 8.53
C ASP A 210 -16.74 24.27 7.14
N ARG A 211 -17.15 25.54 7.07
CA ARG A 211 -17.27 26.32 5.83
C ARG A 211 -16.01 27.09 5.44
N ARG A 212 -14.86 26.82 6.08
CA ARG A 212 -13.58 27.44 5.75
C ARG A 212 -12.48 26.41 5.54
N PHE A 213 -11.45 26.79 4.79
CA PHE A 213 -10.22 26.01 4.69
C PHE A 213 -8.99 26.89 4.88
N CYS A 214 -7.95 26.32 5.48
CA CYS A 214 -6.63 26.94 5.59
C CYS A 214 -5.75 26.31 4.53
N LEU A 215 -5.37 27.08 3.51
CA LEU A 215 -4.41 26.70 2.48
C LEU A 215 -3.01 27.11 2.92
N GLN A 216 -2.07 26.18 2.82
CA GLN A 216 -0.65 26.43 2.91
C GLN A 216 -0.03 26.35 1.52
N LEU A 217 0.57 27.45 1.07
CA LEU A 217 1.20 27.60 -0.24
C LEU A 217 2.57 28.26 -0.03
N ASN A 218 3.65 27.69 -0.59
CA ASN A 218 5.02 28.21 -0.42
C ASN A 218 5.41 28.50 1.05
N GLY A 219 4.87 27.71 1.99
CA GLY A 219 5.09 27.88 3.43
C GLY A 219 4.12 28.84 4.13
N GLU A 220 3.51 29.78 3.41
CA GLU A 220 2.54 30.75 3.93
C GLU A 220 1.15 30.14 4.10
N LYS A 221 0.39 30.62 5.08
CA LYS A 221 -0.97 30.13 5.37
C LYS A 221 -2.01 31.22 5.16
N LYS A 222 -3.05 30.91 4.39
CA LYS A 222 -4.19 31.79 4.15
C LYS A 222 -5.51 31.05 4.34
N VAL A 223 -6.48 31.71 4.96
CA VAL A 223 -7.81 31.14 5.25
C VAL A 223 -8.82 31.68 4.25
N TYR A 224 -9.62 30.78 3.69
CA TYR A 224 -10.69 31.08 2.74
C TYR A 224 -12.02 30.55 3.26
N TRP A 225 -13.10 31.29 2.99
CA TRP A 225 -14.47 30.92 3.34
C TRP A 225 -15.21 30.44 2.09
N LEU A 226 -15.69 29.19 2.08
CA LEU A 226 -16.29 28.55 0.89
C LEU A 226 -17.57 29.26 0.40
N ASN A 227 -18.25 29.98 1.29
CA ASN A 227 -19.45 30.76 1.02
C ASN A 227 -19.18 32.26 0.76
N ARG A 228 -17.92 32.69 0.83
CA ARG A 228 -17.50 34.08 0.61
C ARG A 228 -16.05 34.08 0.11
N LEU A 229 -15.86 33.54 -1.09
CA LEU A 229 -14.58 33.61 -1.79
C LEU A 229 -14.40 35.01 -2.39
N PRO A 230 -13.18 35.56 -2.39
CA PRO A 230 -12.89 36.84 -3.07
C PRO A 230 -13.01 36.70 -4.59
N ASP A 231 -13.25 37.81 -5.29
CA ASP A 231 -13.35 37.84 -6.76
C ASP A 231 -12.01 37.56 -7.44
N ASP A 232 -10.89 37.96 -6.82
CA ASP A 232 -9.51 37.74 -7.26
C ASP A 232 -8.90 36.45 -6.68
N LEU A 233 -9.70 35.38 -6.57
CA LEU A 233 -9.26 34.12 -5.97
C LEU A 233 -8.08 33.51 -6.76
N PRO A 234 -6.91 33.27 -6.12
CA PRO A 234 -5.81 32.58 -6.77
C PRO A 234 -6.23 31.19 -7.24
N GLU A 235 -5.68 30.75 -8.37
CA GLU A 235 -6.05 29.48 -8.99
C GLU A 235 -5.84 28.28 -8.05
N GLU A 236 -4.75 28.27 -7.27
CA GLU A 236 -4.47 27.24 -6.28
C GLU A 236 -5.60 27.17 -5.23
N ALA A 237 -6.09 28.33 -4.78
CA ALA A 237 -7.21 28.38 -3.85
C ALA A 237 -8.54 27.97 -4.52
N ALA A 238 -8.71 28.23 -5.83
CA ALA A 238 -9.87 27.80 -6.59
C ALA A 238 -9.97 26.27 -6.70
N PHE A 239 -8.87 25.57 -7.00
CA PHE A 239 -8.82 24.10 -6.96
C PHE A 239 -9.27 23.55 -5.61
N HIS A 240 -8.70 24.07 -4.53
CA HIS A 240 -9.04 23.63 -3.18
C HIS A 240 -10.51 23.89 -2.83
N ALA A 241 -11.04 25.07 -3.19
CA ALA A 241 -12.43 25.42 -2.95
C ALA A 241 -13.40 24.49 -3.70
N GLU A 242 -13.15 24.25 -4.99
CA GLU A 242 -13.99 23.38 -5.82
C GLU A 242 -13.96 21.93 -5.34
N ILE A 243 -12.79 21.41 -4.98
CA ILE A 243 -12.66 20.06 -4.39
C ILE A 243 -13.48 19.95 -3.10
N TYR A 244 -13.41 20.94 -2.20
CA TYR A 244 -14.19 20.90 -0.96
C TYR A 244 -15.70 21.06 -1.18
N ARG A 245 -16.14 21.74 -2.24
CA ARG A 245 -17.56 21.85 -2.60
C ARG A 245 -18.13 20.53 -3.14
N HIS A 246 -17.32 19.74 -3.84
CA HIS A 246 -17.75 18.50 -4.50
C HIS A 246 -17.48 17.24 -3.68
N THR A 247 -16.70 17.33 -2.61
CA THR A 247 -16.27 16.16 -1.82
C THR A 247 -16.47 16.34 -0.32
N ASP A 248 -16.48 15.23 0.40
CA ASP A 248 -16.49 15.22 1.87
C ASP A 248 -15.08 15.29 2.50
N ALA A 249 -14.05 15.56 1.68
CA ALA A 249 -12.66 15.63 2.13
C ALA A 249 -12.47 16.68 3.24
N LYS A 250 -11.55 16.41 4.17
CA LYS A 250 -11.10 17.38 5.18
C LYS A 250 -9.68 17.85 4.95
N TYR A 251 -8.90 17.08 4.21
CA TYR A 251 -7.50 17.33 3.90
C TYR A 251 -7.31 17.20 2.39
N ILE A 252 -6.57 18.14 1.82
CA ILE A 252 -6.08 18.09 0.43
C ILE A 252 -4.57 18.22 0.49
N LEU A 253 -3.87 17.38 -0.26
CA LEU A 253 -2.43 17.42 -0.43
C LEU A 253 -2.11 17.40 -1.93
N TRP A 254 -1.26 18.31 -2.35
CA TRP A 254 -0.66 18.33 -3.68
C TRP A 254 0.56 17.39 -3.72
N ASP A 255 0.54 16.42 -4.62
CA ASP A 255 1.63 15.47 -4.85
C ASP A 255 2.38 15.82 -6.14
N THR A 256 3.67 16.13 -5.99
CA THR A 256 4.58 16.46 -7.08
C THR A 256 5.72 15.45 -7.21
N SER A 257 5.56 14.24 -6.67
CA SER A 257 6.56 13.20 -6.81
C SER A 257 6.84 12.94 -8.29
N ASN A 258 8.10 12.66 -8.62
CA ASN A 258 8.53 12.52 -10.01
C ASN A 258 7.73 11.46 -10.77
N ALA A 259 7.34 10.37 -10.10
CA ALA A 259 6.55 9.31 -10.71
C ALA A 259 5.14 9.79 -11.08
N VAL A 260 4.46 10.49 -10.16
CA VAL A 260 3.11 11.03 -10.38
C VAL A 260 3.13 12.04 -11.52
N ARG A 261 4.11 12.94 -11.52
CA ARG A 261 4.27 13.94 -12.59
C ARG A 261 4.48 13.30 -13.94
N ARG A 262 5.38 12.30 -14.05
CA ARG A 262 5.62 11.57 -15.30
C ARG A 262 4.36 10.89 -15.82
N VAL A 263 3.62 10.18 -14.96
CA VAL A 263 2.36 9.53 -15.36
C VAL A 263 1.32 10.56 -15.79
N SER A 264 1.21 11.70 -15.09
CA SER A 264 0.24 12.75 -15.42
C SER A 264 0.47 13.39 -16.80
N ARG A 265 1.67 13.30 -17.38
CA ARG A 265 1.99 13.90 -18.70
C ARG A 265 1.27 13.24 -19.86
N SER A 266 0.83 11.98 -19.72
CA SER A 266 0.02 11.34 -20.77
C SER A 266 -1.28 12.09 -21.01
N GLY A 267 -1.79 12.80 -20.00
CA GLY A 267 -3.11 13.43 -20.04
C GLY A 267 -4.27 12.43 -20.03
N GLU A 268 -3.95 11.14 -19.84
CA GLU A 268 -4.90 10.04 -19.82
C GLU A 268 -5.23 9.61 -18.39
N ASP A 269 -6.35 8.90 -18.24
CA ASP A 269 -6.72 8.30 -16.97
C ASP A 269 -5.76 7.16 -16.60
N PHE A 270 -5.30 7.16 -15.36
CA PHE A 270 -4.37 6.16 -14.86
C PHE A 270 -5.13 4.95 -14.27
N SER A 271 -4.87 3.77 -14.82
CA SER A 271 -5.37 2.49 -14.29
C SER A 271 -4.29 1.84 -13.41
N PRO A 272 -4.51 1.68 -12.09
CA PRO A 272 -3.51 1.13 -11.20
C PRO A 272 -3.17 -0.36 -11.44
N TYR A 273 -1.92 -0.71 -11.16
CA TYR A 273 -1.45 -2.12 -11.13
C TYR A 273 -1.59 -2.74 -9.73
N LEU A 274 -1.46 -1.92 -8.69
CA LEU A 274 -1.40 -2.38 -7.30
C LEU A 274 -2.77 -2.27 -6.63
N GLU A 275 -3.09 -3.29 -5.84
CA GLU A 275 -4.38 -3.43 -5.18
C GLU A 275 -4.62 -2.41 -4.06
N ASP A 276 -3.58 -2.08 -3.30
CA ASP A 276 -3.66 -1.11 -2.22
C ASP A 276 -3.99 0.31 -2.73
N LEU A 277 -3.42 0.71 -3.87
CA LEU A 277 -3.79 1.95 -4.54
C LEU A 277 -5.26 1.93 -4.99
N ILE A 278 -5.74 0.81 -5.55
CA ILE A 278 -7.14 0.67 -5.96
C ILE A 278 -8.08 0.81 -4.76
N GLN A 279 -7.73 0.12 -3.67
CA GLN A 279 -8.51 0.14 -2.44
C GLN A 279 -8.60 1.55 -1.86
N ILE A 280 -7.51 2.33 -1.84
CA ILE A 280 -7.49 3.65 -1.21
C ILE A 280 -7.90 4.79 -2.14
N ALA A 281 -7.48 4.81 -3.40
CA ALA A 281 -7.66 5.95 -4.30
C ALA A 281 -8.76 5.75 -5.33
N GLY A 282 -9.07 4.50 -5.69
CA GLY A 282 -10.12 4.11 -6.63
C GLY A 282 -9.60 3.24 -7.78
N THR A 283 -10.53 2.61 -8.52
CA THR A 283 -10.22 1.68 -9.63
C THR A 283 -9.57 2.35 -10.84
N THR A 284 -9.64 3.67 -10.92
CA THR A 284 -9.03 4.49 -11.97
C THR A 284 -8.81 5.87 -11.39
N ILE A 285 -7.63 6.45 -11.57
CA ILE A 285 -7.32 7.83 -11.20
C ILE A 285 -7.50 8.69 -12.44
N ARG A 286 -8.48 9.60 -12.39
CA ARG A 286 -8.83 10.41 -13.56
C ARG A 286 -7.79 11.52 -13.76
N CYS A 287 -7.58 11.94 -15.01
CA CYS A 287 -6.71 13.08 -15.34
C CYS A 287 -7.53 14.29 -15.77
N ALA A 288 -7.26 15.47 -15.19
CA ALA A 288 -7.85 16.76 -15.52
C ALA A 288 -6.80 17.71 -16.14
N ASP A 289 -7.25 18.74 -16.84
CA ASP A 289 -6.38 19.76 -17.41
C ASP A 289 -5.91 20.78 -16.35
N GLY A 290 -4.75 21.41 -16.59
CA GLY A 290 -4.02 22.27 -15.64
C GLY A 290 -4.74 23.53 -15.14
N HIS A 291 -5.86 23.90 -15.74
CA HIS A 291 -6.59 25.15 -15.47
C HIS A 291 -8.10 24.94 -15.29
N ASP A 292 -8.51 23.73 -14.88
CA ASP A 292 -9.91 23.36 -14.71
C ASP A 292 -10.22 22.87 -13.28
N PRO A 293 -10.32 23.78 -12.28
CA PRO A 293 -10.70 23.45 -10.91
C PRO A 293 -11.99 22.63 -10.80
N ALA A 294 -13.03 23.03 -11.54
CA ALA A 294 -14.34 22.40 -11.48
C ALA A 294 -14.32 21.00 -12.10
N GLY A 295 -13.64 20.81 -13.24
CA GLY A 295 -13.48 19.50 -13.86
C GLY A 295 -12.61 18.55 -13.05
N ALA A 296 -11.54 19.04 -12.42
CA ALA A 296 -10.74 18.27 -11.48
C ALA A 296 -11.58 17.79 -10.28
N ALA A 297 -12.41 18.67 -9.71
CA ALA A 297 -13.31 18.33 -8.62
C ALA A 297 -14.37 17.29 -9.03
N LYS A 298 -14.97 17.41 -10.22
CA LYS A 298 -15.90 16.40 -10.77
C LYS A 298 -15.23 15.04 -10.96
N LYS A 299 -13.97 15.04 -11.45
CA LYS A 299 -13.18 13.83 -11.68
C LYS A 299 -12.78 13.09 -10.40
N LEU A 300 -12.84 13.75 -9.24
CA LEU A 300 -12.68 13.13 -7.92
C LEU A 300 -13.90 12.34 -7.43
N ALA A 301 -15.05 12.37 -8.12
CA ALA A 301 -16.24 11.65 -7.67
C ALA A 301 -15.95 10.14 -7.44
N GLY A 302 -16.14 9.67 -6.20
CA GLY A 302 -15.87 8.28 -5.78
C GLY A 302 -14.38 7.92 -5.63
N ARG A 303 -13.48 8.88 -5.79
CA ARG A 303 -12.02 8.70 -5.80
C ARG A 303 -11.39 9.59 -4.74
N ASN A 304 -10.18 9.23 -4.34
CA ASN A 304 -9.41 10.06 -3.40
C ASN A 304 -8.21 10.75 -4.05
N ALA A 305 -7.98 10.55 -5.35
CA ALA A 305 -6.96 11.27 -6.10
C ALA A 305 -7.42 11.64 -7.52
N VAL A 306 -6.89 12.73 -8.05
CA VAL A 306 -7.05 13.18 -9.44
C VAL A 306 -5.70 13.71 -9.94
N LEU A 307 -5.29 13.25 -11.13
CA LEU A 307 -4.10 13.77 -11.81
C LEU A 307 -4.42 15.11 -12.46
N ILE A 308 -3.46 16.02 -12.46
CA ILE A 308 -3.48 17.24 -13.25
C ILE A 308 -2.39 17.12 -14.31
N ARG A 309 -2.78 17.22 -15.58
CA ARG A 309 -1.93 16.95 -16.74
C ARG A 309 -0.59 17.68 -16.66
N GLY A 310 0.50 16.92 -16.58
CA GLY A 310 1.87 17.41 -16.55
C GLY A 310 2.34 18.03 -15.23
N GLU A 311 1.45 18.23 -14.27
CA GLU A 311 1.73 19.00 -13.05
C GLU A 311 1.95 18.11 -11.83
N GLY A 312 1.08 17.11 -11.63
CA GLY A 312 1.05 16.30 -10.41
C GLY A 312 -0.34 15.75 -10.12
N ALA A 313 -0.71 15.64 -8.84
CA ALA A 313 -2.02 15.17 -8.44
C ALA A 313 -2.53 15.81 -7.15
N PHE A 314 -3.85 16.04 -7.09
CA PHE A 314 -4.52 16.30 -5.82
C PHE A 314 -4.91 14.99 -5.16
N CYS A 315 -4.42 14.78 -3.94
CA CYS A 315 -4.83 13.72 -3.05
C CYS A 315 -5.79 14.28 -1.99
N THR A 316 -6.82 13.52 -1.64
CA THR A 316 -7.86 13.93 -0.69
C THR A 316 -8.05 12.88 0.39
N GLY A 317 -8.44 13.32 1.59
CA GLY A 317 -8.69 12.43 2.71
C GLY A 317 -9.51 13.08 3.81
N ARG A 318 -10.08 12.27 4.70
CA ARG A 318 -10.84 12.76 5.86
C ARG A 318 -9.97 12.93 7.12
N THR A 319 -8.80 12.30 7.16
CA THR A 319 -7.77 12.50 8.18
C THR A 319 -6.43 12.83 7.51
N ARG A 320 -5.46 13.32 8.30
CA ARG A 320 -4.10 13.57 7.81
C ARG A 320 -3.42 12.28 7.31
N ASP A 321 -3.60 11.19 8.03
CA ASP A 321 -3.01 9.89 7.65
C ASP A 321 -3.68 9.30 6.40
N ASP A 322 -4.98 9.57 6.20
CA ASP A 322 -5.69 9.17 4.98
C ASP A 322 -5.08 9.81 3.75
N VAL A 323 -4.94 11.14 3.74
CA VAL A 323 -4.40 11.84 2.58
C VAL A 323 -2.92 11.50 2.34
N GLY A 324 -2.14 11.34 3.41
CA GLY A 324 -0.74 10.93 3.31
C GLY A 324 -0.58 9.54 2.71
N ALA A 325 -1.44 8.59 3.07
CA ALA A 325 -1.42 7.26 2.47
C ALA A 325 -1.89 7.25 1.02
N VAL A 326 -2.88 8.08 0.65
CA VAL A 326 -3.29 8.21 -0.75
C VAL A 326 -2.12 8.71 -1.60
N ALA A 327 -1.40 9.73 -1.14
CA ALA A 327 -0.22 10.27 -1.84
C ALA A 327 0.89 9.22 -1.97
N ALA A 328 1.29 8.57 -0.86
CA ALA A 328 2.33 7.54 -0.89
C ALA A 328 1.97 6.35 -1.80
N LEU A 329 0.72 5.90 -1.77
CA LEU A 329 0.26 4.80 -2.63
C LEU A 329 0.10 5.23 -4.09
N LEU A 330 -0.25 6.50 -4.34
CA LEU A 330 -0.30 7.06 -5.69
C LEU A 330 1.11 7.10 -6.29
N GLU A 331 2.09 7.61 -5.56
CA GLU A 331 3.49 7.60 -5.98
C GLU A 331 3.96 6.17 -6.27
N LYS A 332 3.76 5.23 -5.34
CA LYS A 332 4.12 3.82 -5.54
C LYS A 332 3.45 3.23 -6.78
N GLY A 333 2.16 3.48 -6.98
CA GLY A 333 1.42 2.99 -8.15
C GLY A 333 1.92 3.61 -9.46
N CYS A 334 2.27 4.89 -9.46
CA CYS A 334 2.88 5.54 -10.63
C CYS A 334 4.28 4.97 -10.91
N ARG A 335 5.09 4.67 -9.88
CA ARG A 335 6.38 3.96 -10.07
C ARG A 335 6.18 2.57 -10.67
N ALA A 336 5.17 1.84 -10.23
CA ALA A 336 4.78 0.56 -10.83
C ALA A 336 4.39 0.72 -12.31
N ALA A 337 3.60 1.74 -12.66
CA ALA A 337 3.22 2.00 -14.05
C ALA A 337 4.42 2.30 -14.94
N LEU A 338 5.34 3.16 -14.49
CA LEU A 338 6.56 3.49 -15.22
C LEU A 338 7.50 2.28 -15.34
N PHE A 339 7.56 1.43 -14.31
CA PHE A 339 8.34 0.19 -14.37
C PHE A 339 7.75 -0.80 -15.38
N ALA A 340 6.42 -0.90 -15.44
CA ALA A 340 5.70 -1.77 -16.37
C ALA A 340 5.97 -1.45 -17.85
N GLU A 341 6.41 -0.23 -18.19
CA GLU A 341 6.80 0.13 -19.56
C GLU A 341 7.93 -0.77 -20.12
N ASN A 342 8.73 -1.40 -19.25
CA ASN A 342 9.76 -2.35 -19.64
C ASN A 342 9.23 -3.77 -19.91
N PHE A 343 7.95 -4.03 -19.65
CA PHE A 343 7.33 -5.35 -19.64
C PHE A 343 5.96 -5.30 -20.35
N PRO A 344 5.92 -5.50 -21.69
CA PRO A 344 4.68 -5.36 -22.48
C PRO A 344 3.52 -6.26 -22.03
N GLU A 345 3.80 -7.36 -21.35
CA GLU A 345 2.79 -8.27 -20.81
C GLU A 345 2.16 -7.79 -19.49
N CYS A 346 2.77 -6.80 -18.82
CA CYS A 346 2.23 -6.21 -17.61
C CYS A 346 0.98 -5.40 -17.95
N LYS A 347 -0.17 -5.84 -17.42
CA LYS A 347 -1.43 -5.10 -17.53
C LYS A 347 -1.87 -4.58 -16.17
N PRO A 348 -2.56 -3.42 -16.12
CA PRO A 348 -3.25 -2.95 -14.93
C PRO A 348 -4.23 -3.99 -14.39
N LEU A 349 -4.58 -3.88 -13.11
CA LEU A 349 -5.54 -4.80 -12.51
C LEU A 349 -6.91 -4.71 -13.20
N GLY A 350 -7.59 -5.84 -13.32
CA GLY A 350 -8.93 -5.90 -13.92
C GLY A 350 -9.94 -5.01 -13.17
N ARG A 351 -10.78 -4.29 -13.92
CA ARG A 351 -11.77 -3.35 -13.34
C ARG A 351 -12.76 -4.01 -12.40
N LEU A 352 -13.20 -5.24 -12.71
CA LEU A 352 -14.16 -5.97 -11.89
C LEU A 352 -13.56 -6.32 -10.52
N ASP A 353 -12.35 -6.89 -10.51
CA ASP A 353 -11.61 -7.20 -9.29
C ASP A 353 -11.37 -5.93 -8.47
N GLY A 354 -10.97 -4.84 -9.14
CA GLY A 354 -10.79 -3.55 -8.48
C GLY A 354 -12.06 -3.01 -7.83
N LEU A 355 -13.22 -3.15 -8.47
CA LEU A 355 -14.50 -2.70 -7.91
C LEU A 355 -14.88 -3.49 -6.66
N ILE A 356 -14.70 -4.81 -6.69
CA ILE A 356 -14.95 -5.69 -5.54
C ILE A 356 -14.06 -5.27 -4.36
N GLN A 357 -12.76 -5.10 -4.62
CA GLN A 357 -11.81 -4.71 -3.58
C GLN A 357 -12.09 -3.34 -2.99
N ARG A 358 -12.40 -2.35 -3.83
CA ARG A 358 -12.78 -0.99 -3.40
C ARG A 358 -14.01 -1.04 -2.50
N THR A 359 -15.05 -1.78 -2.89
CA THR A 359 -16.28 -1.92 -2.09
C THR A 359 -16.00 -2.57 -0.74
N VAL A 360 -15.23 -3.67 -0.71
CA VAL A 360 -14.84 -4.34 0.54
C VAL A 360 -14.04 -3.40 1.45
N TYR A 361 -13.08 -2.66 0.88
CA TYR A 361 -12.25 -1.71 1.64
C TYR A 361 -13.10 -0.58 2.24
N VAL A 362 -13.92 0.09 1.42
CA VAL A 362 -14.77 1.20 1.87
C VAL A 362 -15.75 0.76 2.96
N ASN A 363 -16.37 -0.42 2.81
CA ASN A 363 -17.28 -0.98 3.82
C ASN A 363 -16.57 -1.38 5.12
N LYS A 364 -15.33 -1.88 5.05
CA LYS A 364 -14.52 -2.15 6.25
C LYS A 364 -14.12 -0.85 6.94
N TYR A 365 -13.81 0.19 6.18
CA TYR A 365 -13.35 1.47 6.71
C TYR A 365 -14.48 2.30 7.34
N SER A 366 -15.69 2.26 6.76
CA SER A 366 -16.87 2.94 7.33
C SER A 366 -17.23 2.40 8.72
N ARG A 367 -17.25 1.07 8.88
CA ARG A 367 -17.55 0.38 10.16
C ARG A 367 -16.54 0.69 11.29
N LYS A 368 -15.34 1.16 10.95
CA LYS A 368 -14.34 1.59 11.95
C LYS A 368 -14.56 3.01 12.47
N LYS A 369 -15.34 3.84 11.77
CA LYS A 369 -15.65 5.21 12.24
C LYS A 369 -16.81 5.25 13.22
N GLU A 370 -17.56 4.15 13.32
CA GLU A 370 -18.71 3.97 14.22
C GLU A 370 -18.31 3.31 15.56
N ARG A 371 -17.02 3.01 15.74
CA ARG A 371 -16.42 2.46 16.96
C ARG A 371 -15.32 3.38 17.43
#